data_AF-A0A415II29-F1
#
_entry.id   AF-A0A415II29-F1
#
_cell.length_a   1.000
_cell.length_b   1.000
_cell.length_c   1.000
_cell.angle_alpha   90.00
_cell.angle_beta   90.00
_cell.angle_gamma   90.00
#
_symmetry.space_group_name_H-M   'P 1'
#
loop_
_entity.id
_entity.type
_entity.pdbx_description
1 polymer ?
#
loop_
_entity_poly.entity_id
_entity_poly.type
_entity_poly.pdbx_seq_one_letter_code
_entity_poly.pdbx_strand_id
1 'polypeptide(L)'
;GPMPESLPQKPPKSLFLFIAGWMCTLSRNNIKRAAKYALAALVVWLATTLVSVDDSVNFGIIYCMAACTGIVALTDPVLKKIAARWGMPLCLMLFAITWSIPKTIYPVPYLAWLGFPSPGFISGDYYPIIPFIFMYLAGYFAAHIAQGIDKTVPSWAYANPLPALASLGRHALPFYLLHQPIILGILELVYSVR
;
A
#
# COMPACT_ATOMS: atom_id res chain seq x y z
N GLY A 1 -15.51 -16.43 -32.01
CA GLY A 1 -15.56 -16.39 -30.53
C GLY A 1 -14.61 -15.32 -30.07
N PRO A 2 -14.99 -14.41 -29.18
CA PRO A 2 -14.07 -13.38 -28.75
C PRO A 2 -13.14 -13.93 -27.67
N MET A 3 -11.84 -13.78 -27.93
CA MET A 3 -10.75 -13.87 -26.98
C MET A 3 -11.00 -12.96 -25.76
N PRO A 4 -10.46 -13.28 -24.58
CA PRO A 4 -10.68 -12.49 -23.38
C PRO A 4 -10.03 -11.12 -23.52
N GLU A 5 -10.83 -10.10 -23.28
CA GLU A 5 -10.43 -8.72 -23.12
C GLU A 5 -9.35 -8.64 -22.04
N SER A 6 -8.09 -8.53 -22.49
CA SER A 6 -6.95 -8.25 -21.66
C SER A 6 -7.14 -6.87 -21.05
N LEU A 7 -7.77 -6.83 -19.86
CA LEU A 7 -7.92 -5.63 -19.07
C LEU A 7 -6.58 -4.88 -19.07
N PRO A 8 -6.54 -3.60 -19.51
CA PRO A 8 -5.32 -2.82 -19.53
C PRO A 8 -4.72 -2.90 -18.13
N GLN A 9 -3.45 -3.33 -18.07
CA GLN A 9 -2.66 -3.38 -16.85
C GLN A 9 -2.98 -2.12 -16.05
N LYS A 10 -3.50 -2.26 -14.83
CA LYS A 10 -3.77 -1.12 -13.94
C LYS A 10 -2.44 -0.77 -13.23
N PRO A 11 -1.67 0.25 -13.67
CA PRO A 11 -0.45 0.69 -12.99
C PRO A 11 -0.63 1.54 -11.72
N PRO A 12 -1.83 2.03 -11.27
CA PRO A 12 -1.83 3.01 -10.18
C PRO A 12 -1.41 2.40 -8.83
N LYS A 13 -1.57 1.08 -8.66
CA LYS A 13 -1.32 0.38 -7.40
C LYS A 13 0.17 0.26 -7.07
N SER A 14 0.98 -0.18 -8.04
CA SER A 14 2.41 -0.42 -7.86
C SER A 14 3.19 0.88 -7.75
N LEU A 15 2.86 1.88 -8.58
CA LEU A 15 3.49 3.20 -8.53
C LEU A 15 3.25 3.88 -7.18
N PHE A 16 2.03 3.80 -6.64
CA PHE A 16 1.72 4.34 -5.32
C PHE A 16 2.61 3.73 -4.22
N LEU A 17 2.79 2.41 -4.22
CA LEU A 17 3.63 1.73 -3.23
C LEU A 17 5.12 1.99 -3.43
N PHE A 18 5.57 2.16 -4.67
CA PHE A 18 6.94 2.59 -4.96
C PHE A 18 7.22 3.97 -4.33
N ILE A 19 6.32 4.93 -4.56
CA ILE A 19 6.43 6.28 -3.97
C ILE A 19 6.35 6.21 -2.44
N ALA A 20 5.46 5.38 -1.88
CA ALA A 20 5.35 5.19 -0.44
C ALA A 20 6.66 4.65 0.17
N GLY A 21 7.32 3.69 -0.50
CA GLY A 21 8.63 3.16 -0.13
C GLY A 21 9.73 4.23 -0.16
N TRP A 22 9.73 5.08 -1.19
CA TRP A 22 10.64 6.23 -1.26
C TRP A 22 10.46 7.18 -0.08
N MET A 23 9.20 7.57 0.20
CA MET A 23 8.85 8.49 1.28
C MET A 23 9.18 7.93 2.68
N CYS A 24 9.30 6.61 2.82
CA CYS A 24 9.69 5.97 4.08
C CYS A 24 11.10 6.37 4.51
N THR A 25 12.00 6.64 3.57
CA THR A 25 13.39 7.03 3.86
C THR A 25 13.52 8.47 4.39
N LEU A 26 12.56 9.33 4.05
CA LEU A 26 12.49 10.72 4.53
C LEU A 26 11.87 10.85 5.92
N SER A 27 11.31 9.77 6.45
CA SER A 27 10.60 9.77 7.72
C SER A 27 11.55 9.50 8.89
N ARG A 28 11.43 10.33 9.93
CA ARG A 28 12.34 10.30 11.10
C ARG A 28 12.12 9.11 12.03
N ASN A 29 10.92 8.50 12.00
CA ASN A 29 10.61 7.31 12.81
C ASN A 29 9.57 6.42 12.12
N ASN A 30 10.06 5.42 11.39
CA ASN A 30 9.23 4.52 10.59
C ASN A 30 8.41 3.54 11.44
N ILE A 31 8.86 3.19 12.65
CA ILE A 31 8.08 2.37 13.58
C ILE A 31 6.83 3.11 14.05
N LYS A 32 6.95 4.39 14.44
CA LYS A 32 5.79 5.22 14.80
C LYS A 32 4.82 5.39 13.63
N ARG A 33 5.35 5.50 12.40
CA ARG A 33 4.53 5.61 11.19
C ARG A 33 3.79 4.31 10.88
N ALA A 34 4.47 3.17 10.95
CA ALA A 34 3.86 1.85 10.80
C ALA A 34 2.76 1.63 11.86
N ALA A 35 3.00 1.99 13.11
CA ALA A 35 2.00 1.90 14.19
C ALA A 35 0.76 2.75 13.91
N LYS A 36 0.92 3.98 13.40
CA LYS A 36 -0.21 4.82 13.00
C LYS A 36 -1.02 4.20 11.86
N TYR A 37 -0.36 3.61 10.87
CA TYR A 37 -1.04 2.92 9.78
C TYR A 37 -1.72 1.63 10.24
N ALA A 38 -1.11 0.88 11.14
CA ALA A 38 -1.71 -0.31 11.74
C ALA A 38 -2.96 0.04 12.54
N LEU A 39 -2.90 1.10 13.36
CA LEU A 39 -4.07 1.60 14.10
C LEU A 39 -5.18 2.07 13.15
N ALA A 40 -4.83 2.82 12.10
CA ALA A 40 -5.81 3.24 11.09
C ALA A 40 -6.44 2.03 10.39
N ALA A 41 -5.64 1.05 9.95
CA ALA A 41 -6.15 -0.17 9.34
C ALA A 41 -7.09 -0.95 10.27
N LEU A 42 -6.76 -1.01 11.58
CA LEU A 42 -7.59 -1.67 12.58
C LEU A 42 -8.92 -0.94 12.78
N VAL A 43 -8.90 0.39 12.89
CA VAL A 43 -10.11 1.22 13.00
C VAL A 43 -11.01 1.02 11.77
N VAL A 44 -10.42 0.96 10.58
CA VAL A 44 -11.15 0.75 9.33
C VAL A 44 -11.76 -0.64 9.29
N TRP A 45 -10.96 -1.64 9.61
CA TRP A 45 -11.43 -3.01 9.67
C TRP A 45 -12.60 -3.14 10.65
N LEU A 46 -12.47 -2.62 11.88
CA LEU A 46 -13.55 -2.58 12.87
C LEU A 46 -14.79 -1.81 12.39
N ALA A 47 -14.61 -0.65 11.77
CA ALA A 47 -15.73 0.14 11.25
C ALA A 47 -16.47 -0.61 10.14
N THR A 48 -15.75 -1.26 9.23
CA THR A 48 -16.36 -2.04 8.13
C THR A 48 -17.03 -3.33 8.61
N THR A 49 -16.49 -3.98 9.65
CA THR A 49 -17.11 -5.20 10.22
C THR A 49 -18.34 -4.89 11.06
N LEU A 50 -18.35 -3.76 11.78
CA LEU A 50 -19.48 -3.33 12.61
C LEU A 50 -20.66 -2.78 11.80
N VAL A 51 -20.40 -2.17 10.63
CA VAL A 51 -21.44 -1.60 9.76
C VAL A 51 -22.05 -2.66 8.81
N SER A 52 -21.61 -3.92 8.88
CA SER A 52 -22.13 -5.02 8.05
C SER A 52 -22.20 -4.67 6.56
N VAL A 53 -21.19 -3.98 6.03
CA VAL A 53 -21.06 -3.81 4.58
C VAL A 53 -20.69 -5.18 4.00
N ASP A 54 -21.49 -5.66 3.04
CA ASP A 54 -21.35 -6.98 2.40
C ASP A 54 -19.91 -7.30 1.94
N ASP A 55 -19.09 -6.27 1.70
CA ASP A 55 -17.67 -6.35 1.37
C ASP A 55 -16.77 -5.65 2.41
N SER A 56 -16.58 -6.26 3.57
CA SER A 56 -15.59 -5.77 4.56
C SER A 56 -14.20 -5.61 3.92
N VAL A 57 -13.53 -4.48 4.17
CA VAL A 57 -12.19 -4.20 3.62
C VAL A 57 -11.14 -5.01 4.40
N ASN A 58 -10.99 -6.28 4.02
CA ASN A 58 -10.00 -7.18 4.58
C ASN A 58 -8.68 -7.06 3.80
N PHE A 59 -7.59 -6.74 4.49
CA PHE A 59 -6.24 -6.61 3.91
C PHE A 59 -6.12 -5.59 2.77
N GLY A 60 -6.64 -4.38 2.98
CA GLY A 60 -6.56 -3.28 2.03
C GLY A 60 -5.23 -2.53 2.01
N ILE A 61 -5.17 -1.45 1.22
CA ILE A 61 -3.94 -0.70 0.96
C ILE A 61 -3.25 -0.18 2.24
N ILE A 62 -4.03 0.19 3.26
CA ILE A 62 -3.51 0.72 4.53
C ILE A 62 -2.82 -0.38 5.33
N TYR A 63 -3.40 -1.59 5.33
CA TYR A 63 -2.78 -2.78 5.91
C TYR A 63 -1.46 -3.10 5.20
N CYS A 64 -1.48 -3.12 3.86
CA CYS A 64 -0.28 -3.36 3.05
C CYS A 64 0.82 -2.32 3.35
N MET A 65 0.47 -1.04 3.42
CA MET A 65 1.40 0.03 3.80
C MET A 65 1.94 -0.14 5.23
N ALA A 66 1.09 -0.48 6.20
CA ALA A 66 1.51 -0.72 7.58
C ALA A 66 2.49 -1.89 7.66
N ALA A 67 2.18 -3.00 7.00
CA ALA A 67 3.02 -4.19 6.94
C ALA A 67 4.35 -3.91 6.23
N CYS A 68 4.34 -3.30 5.05
CA CYS A 68 5.56 -2.96 4.31
C CYS A 68 6.44 -1.97 5.09
N THR A 69 5.84 -0.92 5.67
CA THR A 69 6.57 0.05 6.50
C THR A 69 7.17 -0.62 7.74
N GLY A 70 6.41 -1.51 8.39
CA GLY A 70 6.87 -2.27 9.55
C GLY A 70 8.02 -3.21 9.21
N ILE A 71 7.90 -3.97 8.12
CA ILE A 71 8.96 -4.86 7.64
C ILE A 71 10.21 -4.06 7.31
N VAL A 72 10.09 -2.96 6.57
CA VAL A 72 11.23 -2.08 6.26
C VAL A 72 11.83 -1.51 7.54
N ALA A 73 11.03 -1.05 8.50
CA ALA A 73 11.56 -0.48 9.73
C ALA A 73 12.30 -1.53 10.60
N LEU A 74 11.86 -2.79 10.59
CA LEU A 74 12.52 -3.90 11.27
C LEU A 74 13.79 -4.38 10.54
N THR A 75 13.75 -4.38 9.20
CA THR A 75 14.86 -4.84 8.35
C THR A 75 15.83 -3.72 7.94
N ASP A 76 15.52 -2.47 8.24
CA ASP A 76 16.35 -1.27 8.02
C ASP A 76 17.84 -1.49 8.38
N PRO A 77 18.22 -2.03 9.56
CA PRO A 77 19.63 -2.28 9.89
C PRO A 77 20.31 -3.31 8.99
N VAL A 78 19.55 -4.24 8.40
CA VAL A 78 20.05 -5.23 7.43
C VAL A 78 20.08 -4.64 6.03
N LEU A 79 19.03 -3.93 5.64
CA LEU A 79 18.89 -3.29 4.32
C LEU A 79 19.99 -2.25 4.09
N LYS A 80 20.42 -1.53 5.14
CA LYS A 80 21.54 -0.58 5.07
C LYS A 80 22.90 -1.24 4.82
N LYS A 81 23.07 -2.53 5.15
CA LYS A 81 24.29 -3.29 4.82
C LYS A 81 24.32 -3.71 3.35
N ILE A 82 23.17 -3.78 2.71
CA ILE A 82 23.05 -4.14 1.29
C ILE A 82 23.30 -2.87 0.47
N ALA A 83 24.25 -2.94 -0.46
CA ALA A 83 24.49 -1.84 -1.39
C ALA A 83 23.21 -1.61 -2.22
N ALA A 84 22.63 -0.41 -2.10
CA ALA A 84 21.34 -0.07 -2.71
C ALA A 84 21.30 -0.29 -4.22
N ARG A 85 22.45 -0.16 -4.89
CA ARG A 85 22.65 -0.46 -6.32
C ARG A 85 22.33 -1.92 -6.70
N TRP A 86 22.52 -2.87 -5.79
CA TRP A 86 22.14 -4.27 -5.98
C TRP A 86 20.74 -4.57 -5.43
N GLY A 87 20.33 -3.87 -4.37
CA GLY A 87 19.00 -4.04 -3.76
C GLY A 87 17.84 -3.70 -4.70
N MET A 88 17.94 -2.61 -5.46
CA MET A 88 16.90 -2.19 -6.40
C MET A 88 16.63 -3.21 -7.54
N PRO A 89 17.62 -3.66 -8.33
CA PRO A 89 17.38 -4.65 -9.39
C PRO A 89 16.92 -6.00 -8.83
N LEU A 90 17.43 -6.42 -7.66
CA LEU A 90 16.97 -7.63 -7.00
C LEU A 90 15.48 -7.56 -6.65
N CYS A 91 15.02 -6.43 -6.09
CA CYS A 91 13.60 -6.25 -5.76
C CYS A 91 12.72 -6.22 -7.02
N LEU A 92 13.16 -5.58 -8.09
CA LEU A 92 12.42 -5.57 -9.37
C LEU A 92 12.35 -6.97 -9.99
N MET A 93 13.43 -7.75 -9.90
CA MET A 93 13.46 -9.13 -10.36
C MET A 93 12.51 -10.01 -9.54
N LEU A 94 12.53 -9.90 -8.20
CA LEU A 94 11.60 -10.63 -7.33
C LEU A 94 10.15 -10.24 -7.59
N PHE A 95 9.88 -8.96 -7.85
CA PHE A 95 8.56 -8.48 -8.26
C PHE A 95 8.11 -9.12 -9.57
N ALA A 96 8.97 -9.15 -10.59
CA ALA A 96 8.65 -9.76 -11.89
C ALA A 96 8.39 -11.26 -11.77
N ILE A 97 9.21 -11.98 -10.97
CA ILE A 97 9.03 -13.41 -10.71
C ILE A 97 7.70 -13.66 -10.02
N THR A 98 7.40 -12.92 -8.96
CA THR A 98 6.16 -13.10 -8.19
C THR A 98 4.91 -12.63 -8.92
N TRP A 99 5.05 -11.71 -9.87
CA TRP A 99 3.97 -11.32 -10.78
C TRP A 99 3.66 -12.40 -11.82
N SER A 100 4.66 -13.18 -12.23
CA SER A 100 4.51 -14.31 -13.15
C SER A 100 3.92 -15.56 -12.49
N ILE A 101 3.78 -15.60 -11.16
CA ILE A 101 3.11 -16.70 -10.47
C ILE A 101 1.61 -16.64 -10.79
N PRO A 102 1.02 -17.71 -11.33
CA PRO A 102 -0.42 -17.78 -11.57
C PRO A 102 -1.16 -17.46 -10.27
N LYS A 103 -2.14 -16.56 -10.35
CA LYS A 103 -3.05 -16.23 -9.25
C LYS A 103 -4.05 -17.38 -9.07
N THR A 104 -3.54 -18.56 -8.77
CA THR A 104 -4.33 -19.72 -8.43
C THR A 104 -4.91 -19.51 -7.03
N ILE A 105 -6.15 -19.93 -6.86
CA ILE A 105 -6.82 -19.92 -5.57
C ILE A 105 -6.21 -21.05 -4.76
N TYR A 106 -5.51 -20.71 -3.67
CA TYR A 106 -4.86 -21.73 -2.85
C TYR A 106 -5.86 -22.20 -1.77
N PRO A 107 -5.97 -23.53 -1.53
CA PRO A 107 -6.87 -24.09 -0.53
C PRO A 107 -6.31 -23.97 0.90
N VAL A 108 -5.49 -22.96 1.17
CA VAL A 108 -5.00 -22.66 2.52
C VAL A 108 -5.82 -21.49 3.09
N PRO A 109 -6.75 -21.76 4.03
CA PRO A 109 -7.45 -20.68 4.72
C PRO A 109 -6.43 -19.80 5.46
N TYR A 110 -6.71 -18.51 5.57
CA TYR A 110 -5.90 -17.50 6.28
C TYR A 110 -4.62 -16.98 5.63
N LEU A 111 -4.20 -17.40 4.42
CA LEU A 111 -3.04 -16.78 3.73
C LEU A 111 -3.40 -15.58 2.83
N ALA A 112 -4.64 -15.09 2.91
CA ALA A 112 -5.09 -13.92 2.16
C ALA A 112 -4.24 -12.67 2.46
N TRP A 113 -3.78 -12.49 3.71
CA TRP A 113 -2.95 -11.35 4.07
C TRP A 113 -1.59 -11.33 3.35
N LEU A 114 -1.07 -12.50 2.96
CA LEU A 114 0.24 -12.63 2.32
C LEU A 114 0.16 -12.48 0.80
N GLY A 115 -0.95 -12.88 0.18
CA GLY A 115 -1.03 -13.01 -1.28
C GLY A 115 -1.91 -14.13 -1.79
N PHE A 116 -2.37 -15.03 -0.92
CA PHE A 116 -3.06 -16.25 -1.32
C PHE A 116 -4.49 -16.26 -0.78
N PRO A 117 -5.44 -15.63 -1.50
CA PRO A 117 -6.83 -15.62 -1.08
C PRO A 117 -7.46 -17.02 -1.24
N SER A 118 -8.28 -17.39 -0.27
CA SER A 118 -9.12 -18.59 -0.27
C SER A 118 -10.31 -18.41 -1.24
N PRO A 119 -10.94 -19.48 -1.77
CA PRO A 119 -12.06 -19.36 -2.71
C PRO A 119 -13.25 -18.52 -2.22
N GLY A 120 -13.44 -18.42 -0.89
CA GLY A 120 -14.50 -17.62 -0.27
C GLY A 120 -14.08 -16.22 0.18
N PHE A 121 -12.86 -15.76 -0.14
CA PHE A 121 -12.36 -14.46 0.31
C PHE A 121 -12.81 -13.34 -0.63
N ILE A 122 -13.66 -12.45 -0.12
CA ILE A 122 -14.11 -11.24 -0.81
C ILE A 122 -13.65 -10.03 0.02
N SER A 123 -13.10 -9.03 -0.66
CA SER A 123 -12.68 -7.77 -0.05
C SER A 123 -12.83 -6.65 -1.06
N GLY A 124 -13.47 -5.55 -0.65
CA GLY A 124 -13.72 -4.39 -1.51
C GLY A 124 -12.43 -3.71 -1.99
N ASP A 125 -11.32 -3.86 -1.25
CA ASP A 125 -9.99 -3.45 -1.70
C ASP A 125 -8.92 -4.42 -1.20
N TYR A 126 -8.44 -5.30 -2.08
CA TYR A 126 -7.44 -6.31 -1.75
C TYR A 126 -6.04 -5.87 -2.20
N TYR A 127 -5.13 -5.68 -1.24
CA TYR A 127 -3.71 -5.40 -1.45
C TYR A 127 -2.85 -6.37 -0.63
N PRO A 128 -2.48 -7.52 -1.19
CA PRO A 128 -1.61 -8.46 -0.51
C PRO A 128 -0.21 -7.88 -0.25
N ILE A 129 0.54 -8.49 0.67
CA ILE A 129 1.95 -8.11 0.88
C ILE A 129 2.80 -8.51 -0.34
N ILE A 130 2.62 -9.72 -0.86
CA ILE A 130 3.29 -10.21 -2.06
C ILE A 130 2.38 -9.93 -3.27
N PRO A 131 2.87 -9.31 -4.35
CA PRO A 131 4.27 -8.93 -4.65
C PRO A 131 4.63 -7.48 -4.26
N PHE A 132 3.67 -6.74 -3.71
CA PHE A 132 3.73 -5.29 -3.48
C PHE A 132 4.89 -4.82 -2.58
N ILE A 133 5.32 -5.66 -1.64
CA ILE A 133 6.49 -5.40 -0.79
C ILE A 133 7.77 -5.21 -1.60
N PHE A 134 7.94 -5.93 -2.70
CA PHE A 134 9.13 -5.79 -3.56
C PHE A 134 9.15 -4.45 -4.26
N MET A 135 7.98 -3.97 -4.71
CA MET A 135 7.86 -2.63 -5.30
C MET A 135 8.11 -1.53 -4.26
N TYR A 136 7.62 -1.72 -3.03
CA TYR A 136 7.89 -0.82 -1.91
C TYR A 136 9.39 -0.77 -1.57
N LEU A 137 10.06 -1.93 -1.51
CA LEU A 137 11.50 -2.02 -1.29
C LEU A 137 12.31 -1.43 -2.44
N ALA A 138 11.87 -1.59 -3.69
CA ALA A 138 12.49 -0.94 -4.84
C ALA A 138 12.48 0.59 -4.69
N GLY A 139 11.36 1.17 -4.23
CA GLY A 139 11.27 2.59 -3.90
C GLY A 139 12.19 3.01 -2.76
N TYR A 140 12.30 2.18 -1.71
CA TYR A 140 13.22 2.41 -0.59
C TYR A 140 14.69 2.44 -1.01
N PHE A 141 15.13 1.47 -1.84
CA PHE A 141 16.50 1.43 -2.36
C PHE A 141 16.76 2.56 -3.36
N ALA A 142 15.79 2.88 -4.22
CA ALA A 142 15.90 3.99 -5.16
C ALA A 142 16.11 5.33 -4.44
N ALA A 143 15.42 5.55 -3.31
CA ALA A 143 15.64 6.72 -2.47
C ALA A 143 17.04 6.76 -1.85
N HIS A 144 17.59 5.62 -1.42
CA HIS A 144 18.97 5.54 -0.92
C HIS A 144 20.02 5.79 -2.01
N ILE A 145 19.79 5.29 -3.23
CA ILE A 145 20.62 5.61 -4.40
C ILE A 145 20.58 7.12 -4.66
N ALA A 146 19.40 7.72 -4.68
CA ALA A 146 19.23 9.15 -4.91
C ALA A 146 19.84 10.03 -3.81
N GLN A 147 19.89 9.56 -2.55
CA GLN A 147 20.56 10.25 -1.45
C GLN A 147 22.09 10.07 -1.46
N GLY A 148 22.59 8.98 -2.04
CA GLY A 148 24.02 8.69 -2.17
C GLY A 148 24.67 9.27 -3.42
N ILE A 149 23.88 9.65 -4.42
CA ILE A 149 24.33 10.49 -5.55
C ILE A 149 24.51 11.91 -4.99
N ASP A 150 25.69 12.48 -5.23
CA ASP A 150 26.23 13.65 -4.55
C ASP A 150 25.23 14.82 -4.38
N LYS A 151 25.32 15.49 -3.23
CA LYS A 151 24.36 16.46 -2.68
C LYS A 151 24.13 17.68 -3.59
N THR A 152 23.30 17.51 -4.60
CA THR A 152 22.70 18.61 -5.35
C THR A 152 21.23 18.29 -5.61
N VAL A 153 20.51 17.79 -4.59
CA VAL A 153 19.05 17.87 -4.65
C VAL A 153 18.73 19.35 -4.52
N PRO A 154 18.26 20.01 -5.58
CA PRO A 154 18.15 21.45 -5.59
C PRO A 154 17.12 21.89 -4.55
N SER A 155 17.36 23.03 -3.89
CA SER A 155 16.58 23.52 -2.76
C SER A 155 15.08 23.66 -3.04
N TRP A 156 14.69 23.80 -4.31
CA TRP A 156 13.29 23.79 -4.75
C TRP A 156 12.56 22.45 -4.56
N ALA A 157 13.28 21.33 -4.49
CA ALA A 157 12.69 20.02 -4.21
C ALA A 157 12.33 19.84 -2.73
N TYR A 158 13.02 20.56 -1.84
CA TYR A 158 12.67 20.66 -0.41
C TYR A 158 11.76 21.86 -0.10
N ALA A 159 11.71 22.86 -0.99
CA ALA A 159 10.71 23.90 -0.93
C ALA A 159 9.36 23.22 -1.10
N ASN A 160 8.55 23.20 -0.04
CA ASN A 160 7.18 22.68 -0.08
C ASN A 160 6.34 23.68 -0.89
N PRO A 161 6.19 23.52 -2.21
CA PRO A 161 5.70 24.62 -3.06
C PRO A 161 4.21 24.87 -2.77
N LEU A 162 3.54 23.87 -2.21
CA LEU A 162 2.12 23.85 -1.90
C LEU A 162 1.91 23.17 -0.53
N PRO A 163 2.15 23.88 0.60
CA PRO A 163 1.93 23.34 1.93
C PRO A 163 0.47 22.89 2.17
N ALA A 164 -0.46 23.48 1.42
CA ALA A 164 -1.86 23.08 1.36
C ALA A 164 -2.04 21.65 0.81
N LEU A 165 -1.37 21.27 -0.28
CA LEU A 165 -1.41 19.89 -0.81
C LEU A 165 -0.75 18.90 0.16
N ALA A 166 0.36 19.28 0.78
CA ALA A 166 0.99 18.46 1.82
C ALA A 166 0.10 18.30 3.07
N SER A 167 -0.74 19.29 3.38
CA SER A 167 -1.76 19.19 4.42
C SER A 167 -2.95 18.30 3.99
N LEU A 168 -3.39 18.43 2.74
CA LEU A 168 -4.46 17.63 2.17
C LEU A 168 -4.09 16.14 2.15
N GLY A 169 -2.86 15.82 1.72
CA GLY A 169 -2.33 14.46 1.73
C GLY A 169 -2.21 13.85 3.14
N ARG A 170 -2.02 14.68 4.19
CA ARG A 170 -2.03 14.22 5.59
C ARG A 170 -3.42 13.81 6.08
N HIS A 171 -4.48 14.40 5.52
CA HIS A 171 -5.87 14.11 5.85
C HIS A 171 -6.58 13.22 4.82
N ALA A 172 -5.94 12.97 3.67
CA ALA A 172 -6.49 12.15 2.60
C ALA A 172 -6.87 10.73 3.08
N LEU A 173 -6.15 10.18 4.07
CA LEU A 173 -6.43 8.85 4.62
C LEU A 173 -7.81 8.81 5.32
N PRO A 174 -8.13 9.69 6.31
CA PRO A 174 -9.48 9.79 6.87
C PRO A 174 -10.56 10.09 5.82
N PHE A 175 -10.33 11.03 4.90
CA PHE A 175 -11.31 11.36 3.86
C PHE A 175 -11.60 10.18 2.91
N TYR A 176 -10.55 9.46 2.50
CA TYR A 176 -10.65 8.25 1.69
C TYR A 176 -11.38 7.12 2.42
N LEU A 177 -11.25 7.03 3.74
CA LEU A 177 -11.93 6.00 4.52
C LEU A 177 -13.38 6.31 4.84
N LEU A 178 -13.68 7.58 5.09
CA LEU A 178 -15.02 8.01 5.48
C LEU A 178 -15.97 8.09 4.29
N HIS A 179 -15.47 8.26 3.06
CA HIS A 179 -16.35 8.43 1.91
C HIS A 179 -17.27 7.22 1.66
N GLN A 180 -16.75 5.99 1.77
CA GLN A 180 -17.51 4.75 1.54
C GLN A 180 -18.69 4.56 2.50
N PRO A 181 -18.50 4.57 3.84
CA PRO A 181 -19.61 4.41 4.78
C PRO A 181 -20.55 5.62 4.80
N ILE A 182 -20.05 6.84 4.57
CA ILE A 182 -20.92 8.04 4.52
C ILE A 182 -21.88 7.94 3.32
N ILE A 183 -21.38 7.56 2.14
CA ILE A 183 -22.23 7.43 0.94
C ILE A 183 -23.27 6.33 1.14
N LEU A 184 -22.88 5.18 1.70
CA LEU A 184 -23.81 4.09 2.00
C LEU A 184 -24.86 4.50 3.03
N GLY A 185 -24.46 5.15 4.13
CA GLY A 185 -25.39 5.62 5.15
C GLY A 185 -26.36 6.69 4.63
N ILE A 186 -25.91 7.57 3.73
CA ILE A 186 -26.79 8.55 3.06
C ILE A 186 -27.78 7.82 2.13
N LEU A 187 -27.31 6.86 1.34
CA LEU A 187 -28.16 6.08 0.44
C LEU A 187 -29.23 5.30 1.20
N GLU A 188 -28.86 4.66 2.31
CA GLU A 188 -29.79 3.93 3.18
C GLU A 188 -30.83 4.86 3.81
N LEU A 189 -30.42 6.04 4.29
CA LEU A 189 -31.34 7.03 4.86
C LEU A 189 -32.29 7.60 3.80
N VAL A 190 -31.82 7.84 2.57
CA VAL A 190 -32.66 8.28 1.44
C VAL A 190 -33.64 7.18 1.00
N TYR A 191 -33.20 5.93 0.97
CA TYR A 191 -34.07 4.79 0.59
C TYR A 191 -35.05 4.40 1.69
N SER A 192 -34.68 4.52 2.97
CA SER A 192 -35.57 4.23 4.10
C SER A 192 -36.68 5.27 4.30
N VAL A 193 -36.53 6.48 3.73
CA VAL A 193 -37.52 7.56 3.80
C VAL A 193 -38.51 7.52 2.62
N ARG A 194 -38.29 6.64 1.63
CA ARG A 194 -39.22 6.36 0.52
C ARG A 194 -40.02 5.08 0.75
#